data_AF-A0A938S2G8-F1
#
_entry.id   AF-A0A938S2G8-F1
#
_cell.length_a   1.000
_cell.length_b   1.000
_cell.length_c   1.000
_cell.angle_alpha   90.00
_cell.angle_beta   90.00
_cell.angle_gamma   90.00
#
_symmetry.space_group_name_H-M   'P 1'
#
loop_
_entity.id
_entity.type
_entity.pdbx_description
1 polymer ?
#
loop_
_entity_poly.entity_id
_entity_poly.type
_entity_poly.pdbx_seq_one_letter_code
_entity_poly.pdbx_strand_id
1 'polypeptide(L)'
;MHSPPQCPVCRARFRGQTACPRCGADLSRLMFVAACAQRLRRRARQALCEGHYRAALELVAEAQNLHCTPRGHKLAQIARLLDMVSIRR
;
A
#
# COMPACT_ATOMS: atom_id res chain seq x y z
N MET A 1 -7.39 14.02 1.02
CA MET A 1 -6.41 14.11 2.13
C MET A 1 -6.27 12.71 2.72
N HIS A 2 -5.05 12.18 2.92
CA HIS A 2 -4.88 10.92 3.65
C HIS A 2 -4.87 11.27 5.14
N SER A 3 -5.83 10.76 5.90
CA SER A 3 -5.74 10.86 7.36
C SER A 3 -4.50 10.10 7.81
N PRO A 4 -3.60 10.70 8.60
CA PRO A 4 -2.46 9.98 9.14
C PRO A 4 -2.97 8.80 9.98
N PRO A 5 -2.28 7.65 9.96
CA PRO A 5 -2.68 6.51 10.77
C PRO A 5 -2.82 6.95 12.24
N GLN A 6 -3.89 6.50 12.89
CA GLN A 6 -4.17 6.77 14.30
C GLN A 6 -4.02 5.47 15.08
N CYS A 7 -3.66 5.58 16.35
CA CYS A 7 -3.71 4.45 17.26
C CYS A 7 -5.16 3.93 17.34
N PRO A 8 -5.43 2.63 17.10
CA PRO A 8 -6.79 2.10 17.18
C PRO A 8 -7.36 2.13 18.60
N VAL A 9 -6.49 2.16 19.62
CA VAL A 9 -6.89 2.18 21.03
C VAL A 9 -7.28 3.58 21.48
N CYS A 10 -6.39 4.57 21.33
CA CYS A 10 -6.57 5.92 21.89
C CYS A 10 -6.73 7.03 20.86
N ARG A 11 -6.74 6.70 19.56
CA ARG A 11 -6.85 7.62 18.41
C ARG A 11 -5.77 8.70 18.30
N ALA A 12 -4.70 8.61 19.10
CA ALA A 12 -3.55 9.49 18.98
C ALA A 12 -2.92 9.35 17.58
N ARG A 13 -2.49 10.49 17.00
CA ARG A 13 -1.79 10.50 15.70
C ARG A 13 -0.49 9.70 15.81
N PHE A 14 -0.28 8.82 14.86
CA PHE A 14 0.93 8.03 14.79
C PHE A 14 2.14 8.90 14.42
N ARG A 15 3.26 8.70 15.10
CA ARG A 15 4.52 9.44 14.88
C ARG A 15 5.71 8.56 14.51
N GLY A 16 5.47 7.35 13.97
CA GLY A 16 6.54 6.46 13.52
C GLY A 16 7.15 5.56 14.60
N GLN A 17 6.54 5.46 15.78
CA GLN A 17 7.03 4.62 16.88
C GLN A 17 6.29 3.29 16.94
N THR A 18 6.95 2.20 17.31
CA THR A 18 6.31 0.88 17.47
C THR A 18 5.36 0.82 18.65
N ALA A 19 5.52 1.66 19.67
CA ALA A 19 4.56 1.83 20.76
C ALA A 19 3.83 3.17 20.64
N CYS A 20 2.55 3.19 21.03
CA CYS A 20 1.81 4.44 21.10
C CYS A 20 2.32 5.31 22.26
N PRO A 21 2.77 6.56 22.02
CA PRO A 21 3.31 7.41 23.08
C PRO A 21 2.25 7.87 24.10
N ARG A 22 0.95 7.69 23.80
CA ARG A 22 -0.15 8.08 24.69
C ARG A 22 -0.67 6.94 25.57
N CYS A 23 -0.79 5.74 25.01
CA CYS A 23 -1.44 4.62 25.70
C CYS A 23 -0.58 3.36 25.80
N GLY A 24 0.65 3.38 25.28
CA GLY A 24 1.57 2.23 25.33
C GLY A 24 1.20 1.07 24.40
N ALA A 25 0.09 1.14 23.66
CA ALA A 25 -0.31 0.06 22.75
C ALA A 25 0.80 -0.28 21.75
N ASP A 26 1.07 -1.57 21.57
CA ASP A 26 1.99 -2.06 20.55
C ASP A 26 1.37 -1.95 19.15
N LEU A 27 2.03 -1.18 18.30
CA LEU A 27 1.65 -0.89 16.92
C LEU A 27 2.58 -1.59 15.91
N SER A 28 3.55 -2.39 16.38
CA SER A 28 4.53 -3.10 15.55
C SER A 28 3.88 -3.89 14.42
N ARG A 29 2.83 -4.66 14.71
CA ARG A 29 2.09 -5.46 13.71
C ARG A 29 1.40 -4.60 12.66
N LEU A 30 0.78 -3.48 13.06
CA LEU A 30 0.17 -2.55 12.12
C LEU A 30 1.22 -1.90 11.21
N MET A 31 2.36 -1.52 11.78
CA MET A 31 3.49 -0.98 11.02
C MET A 31 4.05 -2.01 10.04
N PHE A 32 4.16 -3.27 10.46
CA PHE A 32 4.63 -4.36 9.62
C PHE A 32 3.74 -4.53 8.38
N VAL A 33 2.42 -4.61 8.56
CA VAL A 33 1.46 -4.71 7.44
C VAL A 33 1.58 -3.50 6.50
N ALA A 34 1.64 -2.28 7.07
CA ALA A 34 1.81 -1.07 6.28
C ALA A 34 3.13 -1.05 5.48
N ALA A 35 4.23 -1.54 6.07
CA ALA A 35 5.52 -1.65 5.43
C ALA A 35 5.52 -2.69 4.30
N CYS A 36 4.90 -3.85 4.51
CA CYS A 36 4.69 -4.87 3.48
C CYS A 36 3.90 -4.31 2.29
N ALA A 37 2.76 -3.68 2.55
CA ALA A 37 1.97 -3.03 1.50
C ALA A 37 2.78 -1.97 0.72
N GLN A 38 3.58 -1.16 1.42
CA GLN A 38 4.43 -0.16 0.76
C GLN A 38 5.52 -0.79 -0.11
N ARG A 39 6.10 -1.92 0.31
CA ARG A 39 7.08 -2.68 -0.47
C ARG A 39 6.45 -3.24 -1.75
N LEU A 40 5.27 -3.82 -1.65
CA LEU A 40 4.51 -4.31 -2.81
C LEU A 40 4.21 -3.19 -3.80
N ARG A 41 3.78 -2.00 -3.33
CA ARG A 41 3.59 -0.83 -4.22
C ARG A 41 4.88 -0.37 -4.90
N ARG A 42 6.03 -0.47 -4.24
CA ARG A 42 7.34 -0.17 -4.85
C ARG A 42 7.65 -1.17 -5.98
N ARG A 43 7.46 -2.45 -5.72
CA ARG A 43 7.64 -3.51 -6.73
C ARG A 43 6.68 -3.37 -7.89
N ALA A 44 5.41 -3.05 -7.63
CA ALA A 44 4.42 -2.81 -8.68
C ALA A 44 4.84 -1.66 -9.61
N ARG A 45 5.34 -0.54 -9.05
CA ARG A 45 5.88 0.56 -9.87
C ARG A 45 7.08 0.13 -10.71
N GLN A 46 7.99 -0.64 -10.13
CA GLN A 46 9.15 -1.17 -10.85
C GLN A 46 8.70 -2.06 -12.02
N ALA A 47 7.78 -2.98 -11.77
CA ALA A 47 7.20 -3.85 -12.80
C ALA A 47 6.51 -3.06 -13.92
N LEU A 48 5.83 -1.94 -13.61
CA LEU A 48 5.28 -1.04 -14.65
C LEU A 48 6.38 -0.43 -15.52
N CYS A 49 7.47 0.04 -14.91
CA CYS A 49 8.61 0.61 -15.64
C CYS A 49 9.31 -0.42 -16.54
N GLU A 50 9.30 -1.69 -16.14
CA GLU A 50 9.88 -2.81 -16.90
C GLU A 50 8.90 -3.39 -17.94
N GLY A 51 7.67 -2.90 -18.02
CA GLY A 51 6.65 -3.43 -18.94
C GLY A 51 5.93 -4.70 -18.46
N HIS A 52 6.19 -5.15 -17.24
CA HIS A 52 5.56 -6.32 -16.61
C HIS A 52 4.17 -5.97 -16.04
N TYR A 53 3.21 -5.59 -16.90
CA TYR A 53 1.94 -4.99 -16.46
C TYR A 53 1.04 -5.91 -15.64
N ARG A 54 0.90 -7.19 -16.03
CA ARG A 54 0.13 -8.18 -15.27
C ARG A 54 0.68 -8.37 -13.86
N ALA A 55 2.00 -8.55 -13.75
CA ALA A 55 2.68 -8.68 -12.46
C ALA A 55 2.51 -7.41 -11.61
N ALA A 56 2.57 -6.23 -12.24
CA ALA A 56 2.30 -4.97 -11.54
C ALA A 56 0.87 -4.90 -10.98
N LEU A 57 -0.12 -5.39 -11.74
CA LEU A 57 -1.53 -5.44 -11.33
C LEU A 57 -1.73 -6.38 -10.13
N GLU A 58 -1.11 -7.56 -10.15
CA GLU A 58 -1.15 -8.52 -9.04
C GLU A 58 -0.49 -7.93 -7.78
N LEU A 59 0.70 -7.33 -7.91
CA LEU A 59 1.42 -6.72 -6.80
C LEU A 59 0.65 -5.56 -6.15
N VAL A 60 -0.02 -4.71 -6.94
CA VAL A 60 -0.80 -3.60 -6.39
C VAL A 60 -2.12 -4.05 -5.80
N ALA A 61 -2.76 -5.09 -6.35
CA ALA A 61 -3.95 -5.70 -5.75
C ALA A 61 -3.63 -6.24 -4.35
N GLU A 62 -2.53 -6.99 -4.21
CA GLU A 62 -2.09 -7.49 -2.90
C GLU A 62 -1.75 -6.36 -1.93
N ALA A 63 -1.11 -5.29 -2.42
CA ALA A 63 -0.85 -4.12 -1.58
C ALA A 63 -2.12 -3.42 -1.07
N GLN A 64 -3.21 -3.43 -1.85
CA GLN A 64 -4.50 -2.87 -1.45
C GLN A 64 -5.21 -3.77 -0.44
N ASN A 65 -5.12 -5.09 -0.61
CA ASN A 65 -5.66 -6.06 0.35
C ASN A 65 -5.03 -5.89 1.74
N LEU A 66 -3.70 -5.72 1.80
CA LEU A 66 -3.00 -5.47 3.06
C LEU A 66 -3.30 -4.09 3.65
N HIS A 67 -3.32 -3.06 2.81
CA HIS A 67 -3.57 -1.69 3.25
C HIS A 67 -4.13 -0.84 2.12
N CYS A 68 -5.45 -0.66 2.14
CA CYS A 68 -6.14 0.14 1.15
C CYS A 68 -5.72 1.61 1.26
N THR A 69 -5.31 2.20 0.13
CA THR A 69 -4.93 3.63 0.07
C THR A 69 -5.37 4.25 -1.26
N PRO A 70 -5.86 5.50 -1.27
CA PRO A 70 -6.20 6.21 -2.51
C PRO A 70 -5.08 6.22 -3.54
N ARG A 71 -3.82 6.40 -3.11
CA ARG A 71 -2.66 6.37 -4.03
C ARG A 71 -2.46 5.01 -4.67
N GLY A 72 -2.56 3.92 -3.90
CA GLY A 72 -2.43 2.60 -4.50
C GLY A 72 -3.65 2.20 -5.33
N HIS A 73 -4.84 2.76 -5.06
CA HIS A 73 -6.02 2.56 -5.91
C HIS A 73 -5.80 3.15 -7.31
N LYS A 74 -5.20 4.36 -7.39
CA LYS A 74 -4.76 4.95 -8.66
C LYS A 74 -3.71 4.09 -9.36
N LEU A 75 -2.73 3.56 -8.61
CA LEU A 75 -1.73 2.65 -9.16
C LEU A 75 -2.37 1.38 -9.75
N ALA A 76 -3.39 0.82 -9.10
CA ALA A 76 -4.15 -0.32 -9.61
C ALA A 76 -4.91 -0.02 -10.91
N GLN A 77 -5.51 1.17 -11.00
CA GLN A 77 -6.18 1.62 -12.23
C GLN A 77 -5.19 1.74 -13.40
N ILE A 78 -4.02 2.34 -13.16
CA ILE A 78 -2.96 2.46 -14.18
C ILE A 78 -2.47 1.07 -14.61
N ALA A 79 -2.17 0.18 -13.66
CA ALA A 79 -1.70 -1.17 -13.98
C ALA A 79 -2.74 -1.96 -14.79
N ARG A 80 -4.02 -1.88 -14.42
CA ARG A 80 -5.11 -2.52 -15.15
C ARG A 80 -5.26 -1.99 -16.57
N LEU A 81 -5.18 -0.67 -16.76
CA LEU A 81 -5.26 -0.07 -18.09
C LEU A 81 -4.14 -0.58 -19.00
N LEU A 82 -2.90 -0.60 -18.50
CA LEU A 82 -1.74 -1.04 -19.27
C LEU A 82 -1.75 -2.54 -19.58
N ASP A 83 -2.21 -3.35 -18.64
CA ASP A 83 -2.42 -4.80 -18.85
C ASP A 83 -3.44 -5.05 -19.96
N MET A 84 -4.60 -4.37 -19.90
CA MET A 84 -5.65 -4.49 -20.92
C MET A 84 -5.20 -4.05 -22.32
N VAL A 85 -4.40 -2.98 -22.43
CA VAL A 85 -3.90 -2.49 -23.72
C VAL A 85 -2.86 -3.45 -24.31
N SER A 86 -2.03 -4.07 -23.47
CA SER A 86 -0.97 -4.97 -23.92
C SER A 86 -1.49 -6.31 -24.44
N ILE A 87 -2.66 -6.77 -23.95
CA ILE A 87 -3.34 -7.96 -24.46
C ILE A 87 -3.98 -7.73 -25.84
N ARG A 88 -4.25 -6.47 -26.21
CA ARG A 88 -4.92 -6.11 -27.47
C ARG A 88 -3.97 -5.76 -28.61
N ARG A 89 -2.66 -5.80 -28.40
CA ARG A 89 -1.63 -5.63 -29.42
C ARG A 89 -1.08 -6.99 -29.83
#